data_AF-A0A1V6FXY7-F1
#
_entry.id   AF-A0A1V6FXY7-F1
#
_cell.length_a   1.000
_cell.length_b   1.000
_cell.length_c   1.000
_cell.angle_alpha   90.00
_cell.angle_beta   90.00
_cell.angle_gamma   90.00
#
_symmetry.space_group_name_H-M   'P 1'
#
loop_
_entity.id
_entity.type
_entity.pdbx_description
1 polymer ?
#
loop_
_entity_poly.entity_id
_entity_poly.type
_entity_poly.pdbx_seq_one_letter_code
_entity_poly.pdbx_strand_id
1 'polypeptide(L)' 'MEETRRIYLKMGDRVVHLRYPHWGTGRVVEEQNSTVLGGNSFVKIVFKDGRIRVFDNNFAHAWCCYYAGIRRCT' A
#
# COMPACT_ATOMS: atom_id res chain seq x y z
N MET A 1 11.92 -0.92 -22.14
CA MET A 1 10.89 0.12 -21.90
C MET A 1 10.54 0.01 -20.42
N GLU A 2 10.91 1.01 -19.64
CA GLU A 2 10.75 1.01 -18.18
C GLU A 2 9.49 1.81 -17.81
N GLU A 3 8.73 1.33 -16.82
CA GLU A 3 7.50 1.98 -16.39
C GLU A 3 7.75 2.83 -15.13
N THR A 4 7.59 4.15 -15.25
CA THR A 4 7.71 5.07 -14.11
C THR A 4 6.43 5.05 -13.28
N ARG A 5 6.45 4.28 -12.17
CA ARG A 5 5.31 4.15 -11.26
C ARG A 5 5.21 5.29 -10.27
N ARG A 6 3.98 5.72 -9.97
CA ARG A 6 3.70 6.72 -8.94
C ARG A 6 3.47 6.00 -7.61
N ILE A 7 4.54 5.75 -6.87
CA ILE A 7 4.48 5.00 -5.62
C ILE A 7 3.81 5.83 -4.52
N TYR A 8 2.80 5.25 -3.85
CA TYR A 8 2.10 5.95 -2.77
C TYR A 8 2.69 5.68 -1.38
N LEU A 9 2.96 4.43 -1.01
CA LEU A 9 3.51 4.07 0.30
C LEU A 9 4.92 3.51 0.20
N LYS A 10 5.71 3.73 1.25
CA LYS A 10 7.08 3.21 1.40
C LYS A 10 7.18 2.27 2.59
N MET A 11 8.19 1.39 2.55
CA MET A 11 8.51 0.54 3.70
C MET A 11 8.72 1.40 4.96
N GLY A 12 8.06 1.01 6.06
CA GLY A 12 8.11 1.73 7.32
C GLY A 12 6.95 2.70 7.56
N ASP A 13 6.21 3.12 6.52
CA ASP A 13 5.06 4.01 6.66
C ASP A 13 4.03 3.44 7.64
N ARG A 14 3.50 4.31 8.50
CA ARG A 14 2.38 4.00 9.39
C ARG A 14 1.08 4.43 8.72
N VAL A 15 0.06 3.59 8.81
CA VAL A 15 -1.20 3.82 8.11
C VAL A 15 -2.43 3.47 8.94
N VAL A 16 -3.60 3.91 8.50
CA VAL A 16 -4.91 3.43 8.94
C VAL A 16 -5.79 3.12 7.72
N HIS A 17 -6.84 2.32 7.92
CA HIS A 17 -7.86 2.09 6.91
C HIS A 17 -9.15 2.84 7.26
N LEU A 18 -9.55 3.81 6.44
CA LEU A 18 -10.70 4.69 6.71
C LEU A 18 -12.03 3.93 6.84
N ARG A 19 -12.23 2.89 6.04
CA ARG A 19 -13.48 2.08 6.03
C ARG A 19 -13.46 0.91 7.01
N TYR A 20 -12.31 0.59 7.59
CA TYR A 20 -12.13 -0.56 8.48
C TYR A 20 -11.31 -0.15 9.72
N PRO A 21 -11.85 0.77 10.55
CA PRO A 21 -11.13 1.31 11.70
C PRO A 21 -10.75 0.23 12.72
N HIS A 22 -11.51 -0.88 12.79
CA HIS A 22 -11.24 -2.02 13.66
C HIS A 22 -9.93 -2.77 13.33
N TRP A 23 -9.30 -2.53 12.18
CA TRP A 23 -7.95 -3.06 11.89
C TRP A 23 -6.87 -2.36 12.73
N GLY A 24 -7.18 -1.17 13.27
CA GLY A 24 -6.23 -0.32 13.95
C GLY A 24 -5.15 0.25 13.02
N THR A 25 -4.06 0.73 13.61
CA THR A 25 -2.92 1.23 12.83
C THR A 25 -2.17 0.07 12.17
N GLY A 26 -1.71 0.26 10.94
CA GLY A 26 -0.81 -0.64 10.24
C GLY A 26 0.60 -0.08 10.07
N ARG A 27 1.55 -0.97 9.80
CA ARG A 27 2.91 -0.62 9.37
C ARG A 27 3.22 -1.33 8.06
N VAL A 28 3.73 -0.59 7.07
CA VAL A 28 4.24 -1.18 5.83
C VAL A 28 5.53 -1.93 6.14
N VAL A 29 5.53 -3.23 5.90
CA VAL A 29 6.69 -4.12 6.18
C VAL A 29 7.40 -4.55 4.89
N GLU A 30 6.77 -4.35 3.74
CA GLU A 30 7.34 -4.69 2.44
C GLU A 30 6.79 -3.76 1.37
N GLU A 31 7.65 -3.37 0.44
CA GLU A 31 7.34 -2.64 -0.78
C GLU A 31 7.96 -3.42 -1.95
N GLN A 32 7.14 -3.82 -2.92
CA GLN A 32 7.61 -4.44 -4.15
C GLN A 32 7.15 -3.62 -5.35
N ASN A 33 8.09 -3.23 -6.20
CA ASN A 33 7.81 -2.53 -7.46
C ASN A 33 8.64 -3.16 -8.57
N SER A 34 7.95 -3.77 -9.54
CA SER A 34 8.60 -4.19 -10.78
C SER A 34 9.08 -2.97 -11.57
N THR A 35 10.09 -3.13 -12.41
CA THR A 35 10.51 -2.14 -13.44
C THR A 35 9.98 -2.51 -14.82
N VAL A 36 9.40 -3.71 -14.96
CA VAL A 36 8.83 -4.22 -16.20
C VAL A 36 7.49 -3.54 -16.46
N LEU A 37 7.21 -3.27 -17.74
CA LEU A 37 5.96 -2.69 -18.19
C LEU A 37 4.79 -3.63 -17.90
N GLY A 38 3.76 -3.13 -17.21
CA GLY A 38 2.64 -3.95 -16.72
C GLY A 38 2.98 -4.82 -15.51
N GLY A 39 4.19 -4.71 -14.97
CA GLY A 39 4.60 -5.42 -13.77
C GLY A 39 3.87 -4.97 -12.49
N ASN A 40 3.99 -5.78 -11.44
CA ASN A 40 3.28 -5.54 -10.19
C ASN A 40 3.87 -4.37 -9.38
N SER A 41 3.01 -3.71 -8.60
CA SER A 41 3.40 -2.73 -7.57
C SER A 41 2.51 -2.91 -6.35
N PHE A 42 3.07 -3.33 -5.23
CA PHE A 42 2.30 -3.60 -4.03
C PHE A 42 3.07 -3.34 -2.75
N VAL A 43 2.30 -3.20 -1.66
CA VAL A 43 2.81 -3.13 -0.29
C VAL A 43 2.15 -4.17 0.59
N LYS A 44 2.93 -4.71 1.53
CA LYS A 44 2.46 -5.59 2.60
C LYS A 44 2.36 -4.79 3.89
N ILE A 45 1.18 -4.82 4.52
CA ILE A 45 0.88 -4.04 5.72
C ILE A 45 0.47 -4.99 6.83
N VAL A 46 1.16 -4.90 7.98
CA VAL A 46 0.77 -5.59 9.21
C VAL A 46 -0.09 -4.64 10.03
N PHE A 47 -1.34 -5.01 10.28
CA PHE A 47 -2.28 -4.23 11.08
C PHE A 47 -2.31 -4.69 12.55
N LYS A 48 -2.75 -3.81 13.45
CA LYS A 48 -2.88 -4.09 14.89
C LYS A 48 -3.87 -5.20 15.21
N ASP A 49 -4.80 -5.50 14.29
CA ASP A 49 -5.67 -6.68 14.38
C ASP A 49 -4.93 -8.02 14.15
N GLY A 50 -3.60 -7.98 13.98
CA GLY A 50 -2.75 -9.16 13.80
C GLY A 50 -2.74 -9.71 12.37
N ARG A 51 -3.51 -9.13 11.45
CA ARG A 51 -3.60 -9.61 10.07
C ARG A 51 -2.68 -8.83 9.13
N ILE A 52 -2.13 -9.58 8.17
CA ILE A 52 -1.32 -9.05 7.08
C ILE A 52 -2.22 -8.86 5.86
N ARG A 53 -2.11 -7.71 5.19
CA ARG A 53 -2.87 -7.41 3.97
C ARG A 53 -1.95 -6.83 2.91
N VAL A 54 -2.20 -7.17 1.66
CA VAL A 54 -1.45 -6.70 0.50
C VAL A 54 -2.34 -5.79 -0.34
N PHE A 55 -1.79 -4.68 -0.81
CA PHE A 55 -2.50 -3.72 -1.65
C PHE A 55 -1.66 -3.29 -2.83
N ASP A 56 -2.31 -2.94 -3.94
CA ASP A 56 -1.68 -2.23 -5.04
C ASP A 56 -1.13 -0.88 -4.54
N ASN A 57 0.09 -0.53 -4.95
CA ASN A 57 0.80 0.66 -4.50
C ASN A 57 1.07 1.67 -5.62
N ASN A 58 0.55 1.43 -6.82
CA ASN A 58 0.65 2.34 -7.95
C ASN A 58 -0.50 3.36 -7.90
N PHE A 59 -0.19 4.61 -7.54
CA PHE A 59 -1.17 5.69 -7.44
C PHE A 59 -1.88 6.03 -8.76
N ALA A 60 -1.33 5.58 -9.89
CA ALA A 60 -1.99 5.68 -11.19
C ALA A 60 -3.09 4.62 -11.40
N HIS A 61 -3.09 3.53 -10.64
CA HIS A 61 -4.11 2.48 -10.73
C HIS A 61 -5.36 2.83 -9.91
N ALA A 62 -6.54 2.52 -10.46
CA ALA A 62 -7.82 2.74 -9.80
C ALA A 62 -7.97 1.94 -8.48
N TRP A 63 -7.18 0.87 -8.30
CA TRP A 63 -7.21 0.01 -7.12
C TRP A 63 -6.04 0.25 -6.15
N CYS A 64 -5.29 1.34 -6.34
CA CYS A 64 -4.25 1.74 -5.39
C CYS A 64 -4.78 1.74 -3.95
N CYS A 65 -3.95 1.36 -2.99
CA CYS A 65 -4.25 1.41 -1.57
C CYS A 65 -4.84 2.74 -1.12
N TYR A 66 -4.45 3.86 -1.73
CA TYR A 66 -5.08 5.16 -1.48
C TYR A 66 -6.60 5.12 -1.76
N TYR A 67 -7.02 4.67 -2.94
CA TYR A 67 -8.44 4.60 -3.31
C TYR A 67 -9.17 3.48 -2.55
N ALA A 68 -8.44 2.44 -2.13
CA ALA A 68 -8.96 1.44 -1.20
C ALA A 68 -9.20 1.98 0.23
N GLY A 69 -8.72 3.18 0.57
CA GLY A 69 -8.97 3.82 1.86
C GLY A 69 -7.81 3.73 2.85
N ILE A 70 -6.61 3.36 2.41
CA ILE A 70 -5.39 3.44 3.21
C ILE A 70 -4.90 4.89 3.26
N ARG A 71 -4.62 5.41 4.47
CA ARG A 71 -4.06 6.75 4.69
C ARG A 71 -2.83 6.68 5.57
N ARG A 72 -1.79 7.44 5.24
CA ARG A 72 -0.62 7.60 6.12
C ARG A 72 -1.04 8.32 7.40
N CYS A 73 -0.55 7.84 8.54
CA CYS A 73 -0.60 8.61 9.78
C CYS A 73 0.43 9.73 9.67
N THR A 74 0.03 10.97 9.94
CA THR A 74 0.94 12.12 10.10
C THR A 74 1.86 11.93 11.29
#